data_AF-A0A965Y8V5-F1
#
_entry.id   AF-A0A965Y8V5-F1
#
_cell.length_a   1.000
_cell.length_b   1.000
_cell.length_c   1.000
_cell.angle_alpha   90.00
_cell.angle_beta   90.00
_cell.angle_gamma   90.00
#
_symmetry.space_group_name_H-M   'P 1'
#
loop_
_entity.id
_entity.type
_entity.pdbx_description
1 polymer ?
#
loop_
_entity_poly.entity_id
_entity_poly.type
_entity_poly.pdbx_seq_one_letter_code
_entity_poly.pdbx_strand_id
1 'polypeptide(L)'
;MEIKKFNDYTEGERKELLLHWWHYYGKGIYTFAELEKFMEMIDQNSEQVMMIAVLSYAHNMTSEPILAAMRNNDLDGLLNSLPVLEKQNDEFKTCYAKAEDLILGMLVKTHDNPEPPVPTDLVIVIEDKGPNLELKN
;
A
#
# COMPACT_ATOMS: atom_id res chain seq x y z
N MET A 1 -4.99 15.81 -9.83
CA MET A 1 -3.85 15.01 -10.29
C MET A 1 -4.31 14.04 -11.39
N GLU A 2 -3.54 13.79 -12.45
CA GLU A 2 -3.92 12.80 -13.48
C GLU A 2 -3.45 11.39 -13.08
N ILE A 3 -4.25 10.36 -13.39
CA ILE A 3 -3.87 8.96 -13.12
C ILE A 3 -2.80 8.53 -14.12
N LYS A 4 -1.61 8.23 -13.60
CA LYS A 4 -0.44 7.70 -14.31
C LYS A 4 0.30 6.67 -13.43
N LYS A 5 1.35 6.04 -13.96
CA LYS A 5 2.17 5.10 -13.17
C LYS A 5 2.86 5.84 -12.02
N PHE A 6 3.09 5.14 -10.90
CA PHE A 6 3.63 5.80 -9.70
C PHE A 6 4.96 6.52 -9.98
N ASN A 7 5.81 5.90 -10.80
CA ASN A 7 7.11 6.45 -11.13
C ASN A 7 7.06 7.67 -12.08
N ASP A 8 5.91 7.97 -12.69
CA ASP A 8 5.71 9.14 -13.54
C ASP A 8 5.25 10.38 -12.75
N TYR A 9 4.92 10.24 -11.47
CA TYR A 9 4.67 11.37 -10.56
C TYR A 9 5.98 12.02 -10.12
N THR A 10 5.93 13.34 -9.92
CA THR A 10 7.01 14.08 -9.26
C THR A 10 7.15 13.63 -7.80
N GLU A 11 8.31 13.89 -7.18
CA GLU A 11 8.53 13.57 -5.76
C GLU A 11 7.46 14.18 -4.85
N GLY A 12 7.03 15.42 -5.13
CA GLY A 12 5.96 16.09 -4.40
C GLY A 12 4.62 15.38 -4.55
N GLU A 13 4.22 15.05 -5.77
CA GLU A 13 2.98 14.30 -6.05
C GLU A 13 2.98 12.92 -5.38
N ARG A 14 4.11 12.20 -5.41
CA ARG A 14 4.26 10.90 -4.72
C ARG A 14 4.06 11.05 -3.22
N LYS A 15 4.68 12.08 -2.62
CA LYS A 15 4.54 12.36 -1.18
C LYS A 15 3.10 12.72 -0.80
N GLU A 16 2.43 13.56 -1.60
CA GLU A 16 1.02 13.90 -1.41
C GLU A 16 0.12 12.65 -1.45
N LEU A 17 0.30 11.78 -2.45
CA LEU A 17 -0.47 10.53 -2.57
C LEU A 17 -0.26 9.58 -1.39
N LEU A 18 0.98 9.41 -0.93
CA LEU A 18 1.31 8.51 0.19
C LEU A 18 0.85 9.08 1.54
N LEU A 19 0.92 10.39 1.72
CA LEU A 19 0.32 11.05 2.88
C LEU A 19 -1.21 10.94 2.86
N HIS A 20 -1.82 11.12 1.69
CA HIS A 20 -3.25 10.91 1.53
C HIS A 20 -3.64 9.47 1.87
N TRP A 21 -2.90 8.47 1.38
CA TRP A 21 -3.08 7.08 1.77
C TRP A 21 -3.03 6.90 3.30
N TRP A 22 -2.00 7.45 3.94
CA TRP A 22 -1.81 7.36 5.38
C TRP A 22 -2.92 8.01 6.21
N HIS A 23 -3.35 9.21 5.82
CA HIS A 23 -4.35 9.98 6.58
C HIS A 23 -5.78 9.56 6.30
N TYR A 24 -6.10 9.26 5.04
CA TYR A 24 -7.46 9.02 4.58
C TYR A 24 -7.85 7.54 4.70
N TYR A 25 -6.91 6.64 4.41
CA TYR A 25 -7.16 5.20 4.46
C TYR A 25 -6.53 4.52 5.68
N GLY A 26 -5.52 5.12 6.32
CA GLY A 26 -4.94 4.62 7.56
C GLY A 26 -5.95 4.67 8.71
N LYS A 27 -6.41 3.49 9.15
CA LYS A 27 -7.40 3.38 10.24
C LYS A 27 -6.77 3.38 11.64
N GLY A 28 -5.45 3.35 11.73
CA GLY A 28 -4.72 3.35 13.00
C GLY A 28 -4.59 4.76 13.60
N ILE A 29 -4.79 4.87 14.92
CA ILE A 29 -4.37 6.05 15.67
C ILE A 29 -2.84 6.05 15.72
N TYR A 30 -2.22 7.15 15.31
CA TYR A 30 -0.77 7.35 15.36
C TYR A 30 -0.39 8.67 16.03
N THR A 31 0.84 8.71 16.54
CA THR A 31 1.43 9.89 17.15
C THR A 31 2.07 10.79 16.10
N PHE A 32 2.36 12.04 16.46
CA PHE A 32 3.09 12.96 15.58
C PHE A 32 4.48 12.43 15.22
N ALA A 33 5.19 11.79 16.15
CA ALA A 33 6.49 11.17 15.90
C ALA A 33 6.42 9.99 14.90
N GLU A 34 5.32 9.22 14.91
CA GLU A 34 5.08 8.16 13.92
C GLU A 34 4.80 8.75 12.53
N LEU A 35 4.09 9.89 12.46
CA LEU A 35 3.88 10.62 11.22
C LEU A 35 5.19 11.21 10.66
N GLU A 36 6.04 11.79 11.51
CA GLU A 36 7.37 12.29 11.10
C GLU A 36 8.22 11.17 10.51
N LYS A 37 8.29 10.02 11.19
CA LYS A 37 8.99 8.84 10.66
C LYS A 37 8.40 8.35 9.34
N PHE A 38 7.08 8.37 9.18
CA PHE A 38 6.45 8.01 7.92
C PHE A 38 6.84 8.97 6.79
N MET A 39 6.86 10.28 7.05
CA MET A 39 7.34 11.27 6.08
C MET A 39 8.81 11.05 5.71
N GLU A 40 9.66 10.75 6.69
CA GLU A 40 11.07 10.39 6.44
C GLU A 40 11.21 9.16 5.55
N MET A 41 10.39 8.12 5.76
CA MET A 41 10.38 6.93 4.89
C MET A 41 10.03 7.27 3.44
N ILE A 42 9.05 8.17 3.23
CA ILE A 42 8.69 8.63 1.89
C ILE A 42 9.86 9.37 1.23
N ASP A 43 10.48 10.27 1.98
CA ASP A 43 11.60 11.09 1.48
C ASP A 43 12.85 10.23 1.18
N GLN A 44 13.03 9.12 1.90
CA GLN A 44 14.09 8.16 1.65
C GLN A 44 13.82 7.26 0.44
N ASN A 45 12.61 6.69 0.36
CA ASN A 45 12.24 5.78 -0.74
C ASN A 45 10.71 5.65 -0.88
N SER A 46 10.11 6.59 -1.60
CA SER A 46 8.68 6.57 -1.91
C SER A 46 8.21 5.30 -2.64
N GLU A 47 9.06 4.65 -3.43
CA GLU A 47 8.70 3.43 -4.18
C GLU A 47 8.51 2.23 -3.24
N GLN A 48 9.38 2.10 -2.22
CA GLN A 48 9.20 1.07 -1.18
C GLN A 48 7.94 1.31 -0.35
N VAL A 49 7.66 2.57 0.02
CA VAL A 49 6.44 2.91 0.76
C VAL A 49 5.20 2.60 -0.08
N MET A 50 5.23 2.91 -1.38
CA MET A 50 4.16 2.55 -2.31
C MET A 50 3.98 1.03 -2.40
N MET A 51 5.07 0.27 -2.46
CA MET A 51 5.00 -1.20 -2.46
C MET A 51 4.31 -1.73 -1.21
N ILE A 52 4.62 -1.18 -0.03
CA ILE A 52 3.93 -1.53 1.21
C ILE A 52 2.44 -1.17 1.14
N ALA A 53 2.09 -0.01 0.59
CA ALA A 53 0.70 0.39 0.42
C ALA A 53 -0.08 -0.57 -0.51
N VAL A 54 0.51 -0.97 -1.64
CA VAL A 54 -0.08 -1.95 -2.57
C VAL A 54 -0.27 -3.31 -1.90
N LEU A 55 0.76 -3.80 -1.19
CA LEU A 55 0.68 -5.07 -0.47
C LEU A 55 -0.38 -5.03 0.64
N SER A 56 -0.43 -3.93 1.40
CA SER A 56 -1.44 -3.74 2.44
C SER A 56 -2.83 -3.78 1.83
N TYR A 57 -3.06 -3.06 0.74
CA TYR A 57 -4.33 -3.09 0.01
C TYR A 57 -4.70 -4.49 -0.48
N ALA A 58 -3.77 -5.23 -1.08
CA ALA A 58 -4.00 -6.60 -1.54
C ALA A 58 -4.37 -7.57 -0.40
N HIS A 59 -3.92 -7.29 0.82
CA HIS A 59 -4.23 -8.06 2.02
C HIS A 59 -5.36 -7.47 2.88
N ASN A 60 -6.12 -6.48 2.36
CA ASN A 60 -7.17 -5.77 3.10
C ASN A 60 -6.68 -5.11 4.41
N MET A 61 -5.42 -4.66 4.41
CA MET A 61 -4.78 -3.89 5.47
C MET A 61 -4.65 -2.42 5.05
N THR A 62 -4.44 -1.54 6.02
CA THR A 62 -4.17 -0.11 5.80
C THR A 62 -2.71 0.19 6.19
N SER A 63 -2.44 1.25 6.96
CA SER A 63 -1.10 1.60 7.43
C SER A 63 -0.62 0.75 8.61
N GLU A 64 -1.40 -0.23 9.09
CA GLU A 64 -1.06 -1.05 10.25
C GLU A 64 0.31 -1.75 10.16
N PRO A 65 0.77 -2.29 9.02
CA PRO A 65 2.08 -2.93 8.94
C PRO A 65 3.23 -1.97 9.26
N ILE A 66 3.16 -0.73 8.75
CA ILE A 66 4.16 0.31 9.03
C ILE A 66 4.11 0.71 10.49
N LEU A 67 2.91 0.95 11.04
CA LEU A 67 2.74 1.32 12.45
C LEU A 67 3.25 0.23 13.40
N ALA A 68 2.95 -1.04 13.10
CA ALA A 68 3.44 -2.17 13.88
C ALA A 68 4.97 -2.23 13.85
N ALA A 69 5.58 -2.09 12.67
CA ALA A 69 7.02 -2.07 12.51
C ALA A 69 7.68 -0.89 13.26
N MET A 70 7.10 0.32 13.20
CA MET A 70 7.58 1.48 13.97
C MET A 70 7.56 1.23 15.48
N ARG A 71 6.45 0.67 16.00
CA ARG A 71 6.25 0.44 17.44
C ARG A 71 7.12 -0.68 17.99
N ASN A 72 7.39 -1.69 17.16
CA ASN A 72 8.27 -2.79 17.51
C ASN A 72 9.75 -2.52 17.18
N ASN A 73 10.07 -1.33 16.66
CA ASN A 73 11.42 -0.95 16.22
C ASN A 73 12.00 -1.95 15.19
N ASP A 74 11.17 -2.38 14.24
CA ASP A 74 11.47 -3.39 13.21
C ASP A 74 11.15 -2.88 11.79
N LEU A 75 11.31 -1.57 11.56
CA LEU A 75 11.15 -0.99 10.22
C LEU A 75 12.13 -1.61 9.22
N ASP A 76 13.38 -1.84 9.63
CA ASP A 76 14.39 -2.47 8.78
C ASP A 76 13.98 -3.89 8.39
N GLY A 77 13.39 -4.66 9.30
CA GLY A 77 12.89 -6.00 9.01
C GLY A 77 11.78 -5.97 7.95
N LEU A 78 10.82 -5.05 8.09
CA LEU A 78 9.77 -4.83 7.10
C LEU A 78 10.36 -4.49 5.72
N LEU A 79 11.26 -3.49 5.65
CA LEU A 79 11.84 -3.04 4.38
C LEU A 79 12.70 -4.11 3.70
N ASN A 80 13.47 -4.87 4.48
CA ASN A 80 14.29 -5.97 3.96
C ASN A 80 13.47 -7.15 3.42
N SER A 81 12.19 -7.26 3.79
CA SER A 81 11.29 -8.28 3.24
C SER A 81 10.81 -7.97 1.82
N LEU A 82 10.79 -6.69 1.41
CA LEU A 82 10.24 -6.25 0.13
C LEU A 82 10.96 -6.83 -1.10
N PRO A 83 12.31 -6.81 -1.19
CA PRO A 83 13.02 -7.36 -2.36
C PRO A 83 12.82 -8.88 -2.54
N VAL A 84 12.45 -9.59 -1.46
CA VAL A 84 12.12 -11.02 -1.54
C VAL A 84 10.77 -11.20 -2.24
N LEU A 85 9.82 -10.32 -1.98
CA LEU A 85 8.50 -10.31 -2.62
C LEU A 85 8.59 -9.93 -4.11
N GLU A 86 9.46 -8.97 -4.48
CA GLU A 86 9.65 -8.60 -5.90
C GLU A 86 10.17 -9.77 -6.77
N LYS A 87 10.89 -10.71 -6.16
CA LYS A 87 11.48 -11.89 -6.84
C LYS A 87 10.51 -13.06 -7.02
N GLN A 88 9.24 -12.88 -6.64
CA GLN A 88 8.19 -13.87 -6.83
C GLN A 88 7.88 -14.10 -8.33
N ASN A 89 7.09 -15.12 -8.62
CA ASN A 89 6.72 -15.55 -9.97
C ASN A 89 5.94 -14.48 -10.78
N ASP A 90 5.72 -14.74 -12.07
CA ASP A 90 5.04 -13.78 -12.97
C ASP A 90 3.59 -13.50 -12.58
N GLU A 91 2.95 -14.45 -11.89
CA GLU A 91 1.60 -14.29 -11.34
C GLU A 91 1.58 -13.21 -10.25
N PHE A 92 2.51 -13.26 -9.29
CA PHE A 92 2.64 -12.22 -8.27
C PHE A 92 2.83 -10.84 -8.90
N LYS A 93 3.74 -10.71 -9.87
CA LYS A 93 4.00 -9.42 -10.54
C LYS A 93 2.75 -8.88 -11.23
N THR A 94 1.96 -9.76 -11.84
CA THR A 94 0.69 -9.39 -12.48
C THR A 94 -0.34 -8.93 -11.45
N CYS A 95 -0.48 -9.64 -10.33
CA CYS A 95 -1.37 -9.26 -9.24
C CYS A 95 -0.96 -7.93 -8.61
N TYR A 96 0.34 -7.75 -8.36
CA TYR A 96 0.90 -6.51 -7.85
C TYR A 96 0.59 -5.32 -8.78
N ALA A 97 0.87 -5.43 -10.08
CA ALA A 97 0.61 -4.36 -11.04
C ALA A 97 -0.87 -3.97 -11.10
N LYS A 98 -1.79 -4.94 -11.01
CA LYS A 98 -3.24 -4.68 -10.94
C LYS A 98 -3.62 -3.97 -9.64
N ALA A 99 -3.07 -4.42 -8.51
CA ALA A 99 -3.33 -3.81 -7.21
C ALA A 99 -2.79 -2.37 -7.16
N GLU A 100 -1.61 -2.13 -7.75
CA GLU A 100 -1.01 -0.80 -7.90
C GLU A 100 -1.91 0.14 -8.72
N ASP A 101 -2.38 -0.30 -9.88
CA ASP A 101 -3.27 0.51 -10.72
C ASP A 101 -4.59 0.85 -10.00
N LEU A 102 -5.15 -0.10 -9.23
CA LEU A 102 -6.37 0.11 -8.45
C LEU A 102 -6.17 1.12 -7.32
N ILE A 103 -5.14 0.93 -6.49
CA ILE A 103 -4.89 1.81 -5.36
C ILE A 103 -4.52 3.22 -5.84
N LEU A 104 -3.68 3.37 -6.88
CA LEU A 104 -3.36 4.69 -7.46
C LEU A 104 -4.61 5.40 -7.96
N GLY A 105 -5.47 4.68 -8.69
CA GLY A 105 -6.74 5.23 -9.17
C GLY A 105 -7.64 5.69 -8.02
N MET A 106 -7.66 4.97 -6.90
CA MET A 106 -8.39 5.37 -5.70
C MET A 106 -7.77 6.60 -5.03
N LEU A 107 -6.45 6.62 -4.83
CA LEU A 107 -5.74 7.72 -4.18
C LEU A 107 -5.91 9.02 -4.95
N VAL A 108 -5.69 9.01 -6.27
CA VAL A 108 -5.85 10.20 -7.12
C VAL A 108 -7.28 10.74 -7.08
N LYS A 109 -8.27 9.86 -7.23
CA LYS A 109 -9.70 10.26 -7.21
C LYS A 109 -10.10 10.90 -5.88
N THR A 110 -9.70 10.31 -4.77
CA THR A 110 -10.08 10.77 -3.43
C THR A 110 -9.23 11.94 -2.93
N HIS A 111 -8.01 12.11 -3.45
CA HIS A 111 -7.21 13.29 -3.20
C HIS A 111 -7.86 14.55 -3.81
N ASP A 112 -8.30 14.48 -5.07
CA ASP A 112 -8.89 15.63 -5.76
C ASP A 112 -10.35 15.88 -5.38
N ASN A 113 -11.08 14.83 -5.01
CA ASN A 113 -12.48 14.90 -4.60
C ASN A 113 -12.70 14.04 -3.34
N PRO A 114 -12.35 14.56 -2.16
CA PRO A 114 -12.47 13.82 -0.90
C PRO A 114 -13.94 13.59 -0.56
N GLU A 115 -14.42 12.38 -0.81
CA GLU A 115 -15.66 11.87 -0.25
C GLU A 115 -15.44 11.44 1.22
N PRO A 116 -16.47 11.22 2.04
CA PRO A 116 -16.25 10.57 3.34
C PRO A 116 -15.61 9.19 3.10
N PRO A 117 -14.57 8.79 3.86
CA PRO A 117 -13.94 7.49 3.66
C PRO A 117 -15.00 6.40 3.79
N VAL A 118 -15.28 5.71 2.67
CA VAL A 118 -16.16 4.54 2.67
C VAL A 118 -15.46 3.50 3.55
N PRO A 119 -16.10 3.00 4.62
CA PRO A 119 -15.54 1.90 5.40
C PRO A 119 -15.16 0.80 4.43
N THR A 120 -13.91 0.34 4.48
CA THR A 120 -13.40 -0.79 3.69
C THR A 120 -14.10 -2.09 4.12
N ASP A 121 -15.39 -2.20 3.84
CA ASP A 121 -16.12 -3.45 3.64
C ASP A 121 -16.11 -3.81 2.14
N LEU A 122 -15.18 -3.21 1.36
CA LEU A 122 -14.88 -3.57 -0.02
C LEU A 122 -14.24 -4.95 -0.03
N VAL A 123 -15.09 -5.97 0.10
CA VAL A 123 -14.78 -7.34 -0.29
C VAL A 123 -14.51 -7.32 -1.79
N ILE A 124 -13.24 -7.19 -2.17
CA ILE A 124 -12.81 -7.65 -3.48
C ILE A 124 -12.76 -9.17 -3.36
N VAL A 125 -13.87 -9.83 -3.68
CA VAL A 125 -13.84 -11.24 -4.05
C VAL A 125 -13.02 -11.29 -5.34
N ILE A 126 -11.73 -11.58 -5.22
CA ILE A 126 -11.02 -12.20 -6.33
C ILE A 126 -11.68 -13.57 -6.43
N GLU A 127 -12.57 -13.76 -7.41
CA GLU A 127 -13.08 -15.09 -7.72
C GLU A 127 -11.87 -15.94 -8.11
N ASP A 128 -11.37 -16.69 -7.13
CA ASP A 128 -10.33 -17.68 -7.31
C ASP A 128 -10.95 -18.82 -8.11
N LYS A 129 -10.79 -18.75 -9.43
CA LYS A 129 -10.88 -19.91 -10.30
C LYS A 129 -9.47 -20.27 -10.80
N GLY A 130 -8.58 -20.57 -9.86
CA GLY A 130 -7.34 -21.33 -10.02
C GLY A 130 -7.41 -22.68 -9.29
N PRO A 131 -6.61 -23.70 -9.65
CA PRO A 131 -7.03 -25.10 -9.59
C PRO A 131 -7.03 -25.70 -8.18
N ASN A 132 -8.08 -26.49 -7.94
CA ASN A 132 -8.25 -27.43 -6.83
C ASN A 132 -6.94 -28.17 -6.49
N LEU A 133 -6.40 -27.88 -5.30
CA LEU A 133 -5.49 -28.79 -4.61
C LEU A 133 -6.27 -29.42 -3.45
N GLU A 134 -6.89 -30.56 -3.74
CA GLU A 134 -7.41 -31.46 -2.70
C GLU A 134 -6.23 -31.95 -1.85
N LEU A 135 -6.13 -31.47 -0.62
CA LEU A 135 -5.39 -32.16 0.42
C LEU A 135 -6.26 -33.32 0.93
N LYS A 136 -5.98 -34.53 0.44
CA LYS A 136 -6.44 -35.75 1.09
C LYS A 136 -5.56 -36.01 2.32
N ASN A 137 -6.24 -36.26 3.45
CA ASN A 137 -5.70 -36.60 4.76
C ASN A 137 -4.62 -37.69 4.73
#